data_AF-R7AHM6-F1
#
_entry.id   AF-R7AHM6-F1
#
_cell.length_a   1.000
_cell.length_b   1.000
_cell.length_c   1.000
_cell.angle_alpha   90.00
_cell.angle_beta   90.00
_cell.angle_gamma   90.00
#
_symmetry.space_group_name_H-M   'P 1'
#
loop_
_entity.id
_entity.type
_entity.pdbx_description
1 polymer ?
#
loop_
_entity_poly.entity_id
_entity_poly.type
_entity_poly.pdbx_seq_one_letter_code
_entity_poly.pdbx_strand_id
1 'polypeptide(L)'
;MKTLFCRKLRRGLAAAVCCAVSLCAAVTPAQAQTMQPAAETAAKEVTYRLIPEENRISSAQIRSGSVDVKIRMYIENDPGTSAIALQFGMPEGVTLKEGGYASPYCYGDGTADSARFHSFNVEKRRVTWMSGTMISFLVPTNSEIYDLSLPFVEFTVTLPQGAAEGVYEVYFDPTPEQDGTATVSLLYSSHTINDQGDTERLKVHYNSALIGVGDSLRRGDVDLDGDVDVADAVAVLQASAEQMVTGENPLSKDARFGADVNDDSRVDVSDAVLILQYSSMKIANPDADWDDLLG
;
A
#
# COMPACT_ATOMS: atom_id res chain seq x y z
N MET A 1 45.62 42.79 39.00
CA MET A 1 46.70 43.23 38.07
C MET A 1 46.07 43.35 36.69
N LYS A 2 45.77 44.55 36.16
CA LYS A 2 46.65 45.46 35.37
C LYS A 2 47.43 44.67 34.29
N THR A 3 47.41 44.92 32.98
CA THR A 3 47.04 46.03 32.07
C THR A 3 47.26 45.49 30.63
N LEU A 4 46.37 45.58 29.61
CA LEU A 4 45.92 46.71 28.76
C LEU A 4 46.95 47.21 27.70
N PHE A 5 46.56 47.16 26.40
CA PHE A 5 46.86 48.05 25.22
C PHE A 5 47.09 47.24 23.92
N CYS A 6 46.61 47.57 22.70
CA CYS A 6 45.73 48.61 22.12
C CYS A 6 45.37 48.17 20.67
N ARG A 7 44.11 48.29 20.19
CA ARG A 7 43.57 49.23 19.15
C ARG A 7 44.33 49.27 17.80
N LYS A 8 43.74 49.41 16.59
CA LYS A 8 42.44 49.85 16.00
C LYS A 8 42.61 49.58 14.46
N LEU A 9 41.59 49.33 13.62
CA LEU A 9 40.78 50.27 12.79
C LEU A 9 40.05 49.38 11.75
N ARG A 10 38.71 49.27 11.68
CA ARG A 10 37.66 50.10 11.01
C ARG A 10 37.73 50.24 9.46
N ARG A 11 36.60 49.85 8.82
CA ARG A 11 36.04 50.21 7.49
C ARG A 11 36.77 49.55 6.29
N GLY A 12 36.15 49.07 5.21
CA GLY A 12 34.81 49.17 4.64
C GLY A 12 34.96 49.14 3.10
N LEU A 13 33.95 48.63 2.39
CA LEU A 13 33.68 48.78 0.94
C LEU A 13 34.47 47.97 -0.12
N ALA A 14 33.65 47.37 -1.01
CA ALA A 14 33.72 47.36 -2.48
C ALA A 14 34.61 46.35 -3.25
N ALA A 15 33.91 45.39 -3.87
CA ALA A 15 33.96 44.95 -5.28
C ALA A 15 35.22 45.16 -6.15
N ALA A 16 35.68 44.04 -6.73
CA ALA A 16 36.26 43.91 -8.08
C ALA A 16 36.20 42.40 -8.41
N VAL A 17 35.36 41.87 -9.31
CA VAL A 17 35.32 41.98 -10.78
C VAL A 17 36.71 42.01 -11.42
N CYS A 18 37.20 40.82 -11.76
CA CYS A 18 38.12 40.55 -12.88
C CYS A 18 37.58 39.29 -13.56
N CYS A 19 36.83 39.41 -14.66
CA CYS A 19 37.33 39.44 -16.04
C CYS A 19 38.41 38.40 -16.33
N ALA A 20 37.97 37.19 -16.74
CA ALA A 20 38.71 36.38 -17.69
C ALA A 20 37.85 36.30 -18.97
N VAL A 21 38.23 37.11 -19.96
CA VAL A 21 37.75 37.05 -21.34
C VAL A 21 38.72 36.17 -22.12
N SER A 22 38.21 35.12 -22.76
CA SER A 22 38.67 34.43 -23.99
C SER A 22 38.29 32.96 -23.84
N LEU A 23 37.53 32.32 -24.74
CA LEU A 23 37.50 32.43 -26.18
C LEU A 23 36.09 32.02 -26.66
N CYS A 24 35.38 32.90 -27.37
CA CYS A 24 34.14 32.53 -28.04
C CYS A 24 34.47 31.68 -29.27
N ALA A 25 34.28 30.37 -29.20
CA ALA A 25 34.00 29.59 -30.40
C ALA A 25 32.54 29.85 -30.79
N ALA A 26 32.33 30.49 -31.93
CA ALA A 26 31.01 30.72 -32.48
C ALA A 26 30.36 29.37 -32.82
N VAL A 27 29.45 28.91 -31.96
CA VAL A 27 28.54 27.81 -32.31
C VAL A 27 27.53 28.40 -33.29
N THR A 28 27.57 27.93 -34.54
CA THR A 28 26.55 28.27 -35.54
C THR A 28 25.18 27.81 -35.05
N PRO A 29 24.08 28.52 -35.36
CA PRO A 29 22.74 28.23 -34.80
C PRO A 29 22.08 26.97 -35.37
N ALA A 30 22.85 26.01 -35.89
CA ALA A 30 22.33 24.84 -36.60
C ALA A 30 22.38 23.53 -35.80
N GLN A 31 22.80 23.53 -34.53
CA GLN A 31 22.88 22.29 -33.72
C GLN A 31 22.35 22.42 -32.28
N ALA A 32 21.69 23.53 -31.94
CA ALA A 32 20.96 23.66 -30.68
C ALA A 32 19.48 23.27 -30.88
N GLN A 33 19.23 22.07 -31.42
CA GLN A 33 17.91 21.45 -31.37
C GLN A 33 18.02 20.16 -30.56
N THR A 34 17.39 20.23 -29.39
CA THR A 34 16.71 19.14 -28.67
C THR A 34 17.59 17.99 -28.17
N MET A 35 18.18 18.21 -26.99
CA MET A 35 18.11 17.21 -25.92
C MET A 35 17.62 17.91 -24.65
N GLN A 36 16.36 18.34 -24.70
CA GLN A 36 15.55 18.32 -23.48
C GLN A 36 15.51 16.84 -23.06
N PRO A 37 15.82 16.47 -21.81
CA PRO A 37 15.43 15.14 -21.35
C PRO A 37 13.95 15.00 -21.66
N ALA A 38 13.57 13.91 -22.33
CA ALA A 38 12.16 13.57 -22.48
C ALA A 38 11.52 13.75 -21.11
N ALA A 39 10.44 14.52 -21.02
CA ALA A 39 9.65 14.55 -19.81
C ALA A 39 9.37 13.09 -19.50
N GLU A 40 9.95 12.58 -18.42
CA GLU A 40 9.69 11.22 -17.96
C GLU A 40 8.20 11.21 -17.65
N THR A 41 7.42 10.61 -18.56
CA THR A 41 5.99 10.49 -18.38
C THR A 41 5.81 9.74 -17.07
N ALA A 42 5.15 10.37 -16.09
CA ALA A 42 4.98 9.76 -14.77
C ALA A 42 4.44 8.34 -14.95
N ALA A 43 5.10 7.36 -14.33
CA ALA A 43 4.71 5.96 -14.45
C ALA A 43 3.25 5.82 -14.01
N LYS A 44 2.44 5.12 -14.81
CA LYS A 44 1.06 4.80 -14.44
C LYS A 44 1.07 3.88 -13.20
N GLU A 45 0.21 4.17 -12.25
CA GLU A 45 0.17 3.49 -10.94
C GLU A 45 -1.15 2.75 -10.75
N VAL A 46 -1.11 1.60 -10.08
CA VAL A 46 -2.29 0.82 -9.67
C VAL A 46 -2.17 0.49 -8.18
N THR A 47 -3.26 0.61 -7.43
CA THR A 47 -3.28 0.33 -5.99
C THR A 47 -4.21 -0.82 -5.68
N TYR A 48 -3.68 -1.80 -4.94
CA TYR A 48 -4.44 -2.93 -4.43
C TYR A 48 -4.62 -2.83 -2.93
N ARG A 49 -5.83 -3.17 -2.47
CA ARG A 49 -6.13 -3.16 -1.04
C ARG A 49 -6.71 -4.49 -0.56
N LEU A 50 -6.08 -5.11 0.42
CA LEU A 50 -6.62 -6.25 1.16
C LEU A 50 -7.35 -5.73 2.39
N ILE A 51 -8.61 -6.15 2.55
CA ILE A 51 -9.48 -5.82 3.68
C ILE A 51 -10.04 -7.12 4.27
N PRO A 52 -9.68 -7.49 5.51
CA PRO A 52 -10.31 -8.59 6.23
C PRO A 52 -11.75 -8.23 6.66
N GLU A 53 -12.68 -9.21 6.66
CA GLU A 53 -14.04 -9.02 7.19
C GLU A 53 -14.06 -8.99 8.73
N GLU A 54 -13.18 -9.75 9.37
CA GLU A 54 -12.94 -9.74 10.82
C GLU A 54 -11.43 -9.81 11.03
N ASN A 55 -10.85 -8.82 11.71
CA ASN A 55 -9.41 -8.72 11.91
C ASN A 55 -8.98 -8.81 13.39
N ARG A 56 -9.93 -8.86 14.34
CA ARG A 56 -9.64 -8.92 15.78
C ARG A 56 -10.12 -10.24 16.35
N ILE A 57 -9.22 -11.22 16.48
CA ILE A 57 -9.54 -12.58 16.93
C ILE A 57 -9.12 -12.73 18.40
N SER A 58 -10.08 -12.98 19.28
CA SER A 58 -9.82 -13.14 20.72
C SER A 58 -9.01 -14.40 21.05
N SER A 59 -8.32 -14.38 22.19
CA SER A 59 -7.62 -15.56 22.72
C SER A 59 -8.58 -16.72 23.00
N ALA A 60 -9.87 -16.44 23.24
CA ALA A 60 -10.90 -17.47 23.41
C ALA A 60 -11.26 -18.15 22.08
N GLN A 61 -11.49 -17.38 21.01
CA GLN A 61 -11.81 -17.91 19.68
C GLN A 61 -10.71 -18.87 19.21
N ILE A 62 -9.44 -18.43 19.22
CA ILE A 62 -8.34 -19.23 18.68
C ILE A 62 -8.02 -20.47 19.52
N ARG A 63 -8.32 -20.46 20.82
CA ARG A 63 -8.21 -21.67 21.67
C ARG A 63 -9.32 -22.68 21.39
N SER A 64 -10.50 -22.21 20.99
CA SER A 64 -11.65 -23.08 20.73
C SER A 64 -11.53 -23.87 19.42
N GLY A 65 -10.79 -23.34 18.44
CA GLY A 65 -10.60 -23.97 17.14
C GLY A 65 -9.76 -23.10 16.20
N SER A 66 -9.52 -23.62 15.00
CA SER A 66 -8.95 -22.80 13.93
C SER A 66 -9.97 -21.76 13.50
N VAL A 67 -9.51 -20.58 13.11
CA VAL A 67 -10.38 -19.45 12.74
C VAL A 67 -10.16 -19.13 11.27
N ASP A 68 -11.26 -19.10 10.52
CA ASP A 68 -11.25 -18.70 9.11
C ASP A 68 -11.56 -17.22 9.01
N VAL A 69 -10.67 -16.47 8.36
CA VAL A 69 -10.82 -15.03 8.12
C VAL A 69 -10.96 -14.80 6.63
N LYS A 70 -12.11 -14.24 6.24
CA LYS A 70 -12.37 -13.84 4.86
C LYS A 70 -11.69 -12.49 4.58
N ILE A 71 -11.00 -12.39 3.46
CA ILE A 71 -10.29 -11.21 2.99
C ILE A 71 -10.77 -10.87 1.58
N ARG A 72 -11.06 -9.59 1.37
CA ARG A 72 -11.41 -9.02 0.07
C ARG A 72 -10.25 -8.21 -0.47
N MET A 73 -9.92 -8.41 -1.74
CA MET A 73 -8.98 -7.57 -2.46
C MET A 73 -9.73 -6.59 -3.35
N TYR A 74 -9.44 -5.31 -3.21
CA TYR A 74 -9.96 -4.22 -4.03
C TYR A 74 -8.86 -3.66 -4.94
N ILE A 75 -9.28 -3.05 -6.05
CA ILE A 75 -8.42 -2.22 -6.89
C ILE A 75 -8.94 -0.80 -6.73
N GLU A 76 -8.13 0.10 -6.17
CA GLU A 76 -8.61 1.42 -5.73
C GLU A 76 -8.46 2.48 -6.79
N ASN A 77 -7.47 2.30 -7.66
CA ASN A 77 -7.28 3.07 -8.86
C ASN A 77 -6.73 2.15 -9.94
N ASP A 78 -7.22 2.31 -11.16
CA ASP A 78 -6.74 1.57 -12.33
C ASP A 78 -6.61 2.52 -13.52
N PRO A 79 -5.40 2.76 -14.05
CA PRO A 79 -5.16 3.61 -15.21
C PRO A 79 -5.47 2.90 -16.55
N GLY A 80 -6.11 1.74 -16.49
CA GLY A 80 -6.41 0.86 -17.61
C GLY A 80 -5.47 -0.33 -17.62
N THR A 81 -5.86 -1.42 -16.95
CA THR A 81 -5.03 -2.62 -16.79
C THR A 81 -5.39 -3.67 -17.86
N SER A 82 -4.37 -4.28 -18.46
CA SER A 82 -4.50 -5.34 -19.46
C SER A 82 -4.16 -6.73 -18.90
N ALA A 83 -3.36 -6.79 -17.84
CA ALA A 83 -3.06 -8.00 -17.10
C ALA A 83 -2.72 -7.70 -15.64
N ILE A 84 -3.13 -8.59 -14.75
CA ILE A 84 -2.81 -8.61 -13.31
C ILE A 84 -2.28 -9.99 -12.99
N ALA A 85 -1.18 -10.05 -12.27
CA ALA A 85 -0.76 -11.29 -11.67
C ALA A 85 0.01 -11.04 -10.38
N LEU A 86 -0.54 -11.56 -9.28
CA LEU A 86 -0.12 -11.28 -7.92
C LEU A 86 -0.05 -12.59 -7.13
N GLN A 87 0.88 -12.66 -6.18
CA GLN A 87 1.03 -13.77 -5.26
C GLN A 87 0.88 -13.26 -3.83
N PHE A 88 0.20 -14.01 -2.97
CA PHE A 88 0.00 -13.67 -1.57
C PHE A 88 1.04 -14.36 -0.69
N GLY A 89 1.70 -13.58 0.13
CA GLY A 89 2.51 -14.03 1.25
C GLY A 89 1.69 -14.10 2.53
N MET A 90 2.03 -15.04 3.39
CA MET A 90 1.40 -15.25 4.70
C MET A 90 2.43 -15.87 5.66
N PRO A 91 2.33 -15.60 6.97
CA PRO A 91 3.24 -16.15 7.97
C PRO A 91 3.11 -17.67 8.10
N GLU A 92 4.09 -18.28 8.76
CA GLU A 92 4.08 -19.71 9.04
C GLU A 92 2.83 -20.13 9.82
N GLY A 93 2.27 -21.29 9.47
CA GLY A 93 1.06 -21.83 10.08
C GLY A 93 -0.26 -21.27 9.54
N VAL A 94 -0.25 -20.09 8.91
CA VAL A 94 -1.43 -19.54 8.22
C VAL A 94 -1.53 -20.15 6.83
N THR A 95 -2.72 -20.59 6.46
CA THR A 95 -2.97 -21.25 5.17
C THR A 95 -4.06 -20.53 4.40
N LEU A 96 -3.91 -20.49 3.07
CA LEU A 96 -4.99 -20.10 2.17
C LEU A 96 -5.90 -21.30 1.99
N LYS A 97 -7.14 -21.19 2.43
CA LYS A 97 -8.11 -22.30 2.41
C LYS A 97 -8.82 -22.39 1.07
N GLU A 98 -9.33 -21.26 0.61
CA GLU A 98 -10.11 -21.14 -0.62
C GLU A 98 -10.08 -19.69 -1.11
N GLY A 99 -10.50 -19.46 -2.35
CA GLY A 99 -10.65 -18.14 -2.91
C GLY A 99 -11.03 -18.16 -4.37
N GLY A 100 -11.38 -16.99 -4.88
CA GLY A 100 -11.81 -16.82 -6.26
C GLY A 100 -12.07 -15.37 -6.60
N TYR A 101 -12.45 -15.16 -7.86
CA TYR A 101 -12.93 -13.88 -8.31
C TYR A 101 -14.25 -13.54 -7.65
N ALA A 102 -14.38 -12.30 -7.20
CA ALA A 102 -15.61 -11.86 -6.60
C ALA A 102 -16.73 -11.78 -7.65
N SER A 103 -17.96 -11.97 -7.18
CA SER A 103 -19.16 -11.75 -7.96
C SER A 103 -20.06 -10.76 -7.21
N PRO A 104 -20.46 -9.63 -7.81
CA PRO A 104 -20.13 -9.20 -9.18
C PRO A 104 -18.66 -8.79 -9.35
N TYR A 105 -18.16 -8.85 -10.59
CA TYR A 105 -16.73 -8.77 -10.90
C TYR A 105 -16.31 -7.37 -11.36
N CYS A 106 -15.45 -6.65 -10.62
CA CYS A 106 -15.19 -5.21 -10.79
C CYS A 106 -14.70 -4.72 -12.18
N TYR A 107 -14.37 -5.60 -13.12
CA TYR A 107 -14.05 -5.27 -14.51
C TYR A 107 -15.18 -5.60 -15.49
N GLY A 108 -15.27 -4.84 -16.58
CA GLY A 108 -16.18 -5.18 -17.69
C GLY A 108 -17.64 -4.88 -17.39
N ASP A 109 -18.57 -5.76 -17.80
CA ASP A 109 -20.02 -5.57 -17.59
C ASP A 109 -20.51 -6.05 -16.21
N GLY A 110 -19.59 -6.33 -15.29
CA GLY A 110 -19.89 -6.84 -13.96
C GLY A 110 -20.13 -8.35 -13.89
N THR A 111 -20.05 -9.06 -15.01
CA THR A 111 -20.13 -10.52 -15.04
C THR A 111 -18.72 -11.13 -15.08
N ALA A 112 -18.45 -12.07 -14.16
CA ALA A 112 -17.17 -12.77 -14.11
C ALA A 112 -16.91 -13.65 -15.37
N ASP A 113 -17.94 -13.92 -16.17
CA ASP A 113 -17.94 -14.96 -17.22
C ASP A 113 -17.66 -14.44 -18.64
N SER A 114 -17.50 -13.13 -18.86
CA SER A 114 -17.34 -12.59 -20.21
C SER A 114 -15.88 -12.70 -20.73
N ALA A 115 -15.49 -13.90 -21.18
CA ALA A 115 -14.39 -14.17 -22.12
C ALA A 115 -12.98 -13.60 -21.78
N ARG A 116 -12.54 -13.68 -20.52
CA ARG A 116 -11.20 -13.24 -20.07
C ARG A 116 -10.44 -14.40 -19.43
N PHE A 117 -9.12 -14.46 -19.62
CA PHE A 117 -8.31 -15.46 -18.89
C PHE A 117 -8.18 -14.99 -17.44
N HIS A 118 -8.74 -15.77 -16.51
CA HIS A 118 -8.59 -15.50 -15.09
C HIS A 118 -8.48 -16.80 -14.29
N SER A 119 -7.61 -16.82 -13.30
CA SER A 119 -7.34 -17.96 -12.44
C SER A 119 -7.04 -17.49 -11.02
N PHE A 120 -7.55 -18.22 -10.04
CA PHE A 120 -7.15 -18.15 -8.65
C PHE A 120 -6.63 -19.53 -8.25
N ASN A 121 -5.37 -19.60 -7.83
CA ASN A 121 -4.71 -20.84 -7.46
C ASN A 121 -4.40 -20.81 -5.96
N VAL A 122 -5.09 -21.65 -5.19
CA VAL A 122 -4.94 -21.73 -3.73
C VAL A 122 -3.57 -22.26 -3.33
N GLU A 123 -3.08 -23.30 -3.99
CA GLU A 123 -1.79 -23.94 -3.69
C GLU A 123 -0.62 -22.96 -3.91
N LYS A 124 -0.66 -22.24 -5.04
CA LYS A 124 0.35 -21.23 -5.40
C LYS A 124 0.08 -19.86 -4.79
N ARG A 125 -1.04 -19.70 -4.06
CA ARG A 125 -1.49 -18.43 -3.46
C ARG A 125 -1.52 -17.29 -4.49
N ARG A 126 -1.98 -17.59 -5.70
CA ARG A 126 -1.79 -16.73 -6.88
C ARG A 126 -3.11 -16.35 -7.51
N VAL A 127 -3.23 -15.07 -7.86
CA VAL A 127 -4.31 -14.53 -8.69
C VAL A 127 -3.72 -14.08 -10.03
N THR A 128 -4.36 -14.45 -11.13
CA THR A 128 -3.98 -14.03 -12.47
C THR A 128 -5.21 -13.66 -13.27
N TRP A 129 -5.18 -12.49 -13.91
CA TRP A 129 -6.24 -11.99 -14.77
C TRP A 129 -5.65 -11.31 -16.01
N MET A 130 -6.32 -11.43 -17.16
CA MET A 130 -5.95 -10.75 -18.41
C MET A 130 -7.21 -10.35 -19.20
N SER A 131 -7.16 -9.20 -19.86
CA SER A 131 -8.29 -8.64 -20.61
C SER A 131 -8.66 -9.36 -21.91
N GLY A 132 -7.85 -10.33 -22.36
CA GLY A 132 -8.06 -11.13 -23.59
C GLY A 132 -8.04 -12.64 -23.36
N THR A 133 -8.35 -13.41 -24.41
CA THR A 133 -8.30 -14.89 -24.38
C THR A 133 -6.93 -15.41 -24.80
N MET A 134 -6.45 -16.47 -24.15
CA MET A 134 -5.20 -17.17 -24.52
C MET A 134 -5.18 -17.69 -25.97
N ILE A 135 -6.34 -17.87 -26.60
CA ILE A 135 -6.51 -18.60 -27.88
C ILE A 135 -6.31 -17.69 -29.10
N SER A 136 -6.24 -16.38 -28.90
CA SER A 136 -5.88 -15.43 -29.94
C SER A 136 -4.87 -14.46 -29.38
N PHE A 137 -3.66 -14.46 -29.95
CA PHE A 137 -2.62 -13.43 -29.80
C PHE A 137 -3.08 -12.02 -30.26
N LEU A 138 -4.39 -11.76 -30.25
CA LEU A 138 -4.99 -10.45 -30.42
C LEU A 138 -4.60 -9.63 -29.20
N VAL A 139 -3.74 -8.65 -29.46
CA VAL A 139 -3.24 -7.60 -28.58
C VAL A 139 -4.14 -7.40 -27.35
N PRO A 140 -3.64 -7.63 -26.12
CA PRO A 140 -4.38 -7.27 -24.92
C PRO A 140 -4.90 -5.85 -25.05
N THR A 141 -6.09 -5.57 -24.56
CA THR A 141 -6.61 -4.19 -24.50
C THR A 141 -6.68 -3.75 -23.05
N ASN A 142 -6.55 -2.47 -22.77
CA ASN A 142 -6.81 -1.99 -21.42
C ASN A 142 -8.29 -2.23 -21.10
N SER A 143 -8.56 -2.81 -19.93
CA SER A 143 -9.91 -2.86 -19.40
C SER A 143 -10.09 -1.76 -18.37
N GLU A 144 -11.31 -1.27 -18.30
CA GLU A 144 -11.72 -0.31 -17.29
C GLU A 144 -12.44 -1.05 -16.16
N ILE A 145 -12.19 -0.59 -14.94
CA ILE A 145 -12.98 -0.96 -13.78
C ILE A 145 -14.34 -0.28 -13.92
N TYR A 146 -15.41 -1.05 -13.81
CA TYR A 146 -16.77 -0.51 -13.91
C TYR A 146 -17.29 -0.01 -12.56
N ASP A 147 -16.84 -0.64 -11.45
CA ASP A 147 -17.21 -0.25 -10.09
C ASP A 147 -16.06 -0.56 -9.12
N LEU A 148 -15.42 0.49 -8.62
CA LEU A 148 -14.29 0.43 -7.67
C LEU A 148 -14.73 0.00 -6.26
N SER A 149 -16.03 0.03 -5.94
CA SER A 149 -16.55 -0.42 -4.64
C SER A 149 -16.67 -1.94 -4.55
N LEU A 150 -16.49 -2.65 -5.67
CA LEU A 150 -16.56 -4.10 -5.71
C LEU A 150 -15.18 -4.74 -5.54
N PRO A 151 -15.10 -5.84 -4.78
CA PRO A 151 -13.87 -6.60 -4.70
C PRO A 151 -13.51 -7.22 -6.06
N PHE A 152 -12.22 -7.35 -6.30
CA PHE A 152 -11.64 -8.07 -7.43
C PHE A 152 -11.57 -9.57 -7.15
N VAL A 153 -11.05 -9.95 -5.98
CA VAL A 153 -11.06 -11.32 -5.48
C VAL A 153 -11.48 -11.36 -4.02
N GLU A 154 -12.07 -12.49 -3.62
CA GLU A 154 -12.33 -12.83 -2.23
C GLU A 154 -11.65 -14.16 -1.91
N PHE A 155 -11.04 -14.28 -0.73
CA PHE A 155 -10.40 -15.51 -0.30
C PHE A 155 -10.42 -15.65 1.21
N THR A 156 -10.22 -16.86 1.69
CA THR A 156 -10.26 -17.20 3.12
C THR A 156 -8.90 -17.72 3.56
N VAL A 157 -8.35 -17.14 4.61
CA VAL A 157 -7.17 -17.66 5.30
C VAL A 157 -7.57 -18.34 6.60
N THR A 158 -6.88 -19.40 6.99
CA THR A 158 -7.10 -20.10 8.24
C THR A 158 -5.96 -19.83 9.20
N LEU A 159 -6.29 -19.27 10.36
CA LEU A 159 -5.42 -19.20 11.53
C LEU A 159 -5.53 -20.54 12.29
N PRO A 160 -4.41 -21.22 12.60
CA PRO A 160 -4.47 -22.51 13.27
C PRO A 160 -4.92 -22.36 14.73
N GLN A 161 -5.63 -23.37 15.24
CA GLN A 161 -6.00 -23.42 16.65
C GLN A 161 -4.77 -23.24 17.54
N GLY A 162 -4.87 -22.36 18.54
CA GLY A 162 -3.78 -22.05 19.46
C GLY A 162 -2.64 -21.26 18.82
N ALA A 163 -2.87 -20.57 17.69
CA ALA A 163 -1.95 -19.56 17.18
C ALA A 163 -1.55 -18.58 18.29
N ALA A 164 -0.29 -18.17 18.27
CA ALA A 164 0.27 -17.27 19.27
C ALA A 164 -0.42 -15.90 19.20
N GLU A 165 -0.44 -15.19 20.33
CA GLU A 165 -0.90 -13.80 20.34
C GLU A 165 0.07 -12.93 19.53
N GLY A 166 -0.47 -11.93 18.83
CA GLY A 166 0.27 -11.02 17.95
C GLY A 166 -0.45 -10.77 16.63
N VAL A 167 0.19 -9.99 15.75
CA VAL A 167 -0.39 -9.63 14.44
C VAL A 167 0.13 -10.52 13.32
N TYR A 168 -0.82 -11.16 12.62
CA TYR A 168 -0.61 -11.96 11.43
C TYR A 168 -0.86 -11.09 10.18
N GLU A 169 0.12 -11.01 9.30
CA GLU A 169 0.08 -10.15 8.10
C GLU A 169 -0.07 -10.98 6.84
N VAL A 170 -1.17 -10.79 6.11
CA VAL A 170 -1.34 -11.30 4.74
C VAL A 170 -0.96 -10.17 3.78
N TYR A 171 0.02 -10.41 2.93
CA TYR A 171 0.66 -9.38 2.10
C TYR A 171 0.82 -9.84 0.65
N PHE A 172 1.15 -8.92 -0.24
CA PHE A 172 1.55 -9.24 -1.60
C PHE A 172 3.04 -9.62 -1.62
N ASP A 173 3.36 -10.83 -2.05
CA ASP A 173 4.74 -11.31 -2.15
C ASP A 173 5.47 -10.59 -3.29
N PRO A 174 6.49 -9.76 -2.99
CA PRO A 174 7.24 -9.03 -4.02
C PRO A 174 8.21 -9.92 -4.79
N THR A 175 8.45 -11.14 -4.30
CA THR A 175 9.41 -12.12 -4.85
C THR A 175 8.69 -13.43 -5.20
N PRO A 176 7.74 -13.40 -6.14
CA PRO A 176 6.93 -14.56 -6.43
C PRO A 176 7.78 -15.71 -6.97
N GLU A 177 7.38 -16.94 -6.62
CA GLU A 177 8.07 -18.16 -7.02
C GLU A 177 8.12 -18.26 -8.55
N GLN A 178 9.33 -18.28 -9.12
CA GLN A 178 9.51 -18.41 -10.56
C GLN A 178 9.30 -19.87 -10.99
N ASP A 179 8.09 -20.20 -11.42
CA ASP A 179 7.84 -21.40 -12.22
C ASP A 179 8.64 -21.23 -13.52
N GLY A 180 9.79 -21.91 -13.66
CA GLY A 180 10.84 -21.69 -14.69
C GLY A 180 10.45 -21.74 -16.18
N THR A 181 9.19 -21.57 -16.54
CA THR A 181 8.69 -21.29 -17.88
C THR A 181 8.71 -19.77 -18.16
N ALA A 182 9.52 -19.33 -19.14
CA ALA A 182 9.71 -17.93 -19.51
C ALA A 182 8.41 -17.15 -19.82
N THR A 183 7.33 -17.85 -20.22
CA THR A 183 6.00 -17.26 -20.45
C THR A 183 5.36 -16.67 -19.18
N VAL A 184 5.81 -17.11 -17.99
CA VAL A 184 5.32 -16.70 -16.67
C VAL A 184 6.06 -15.46 -16.13
N SER A 185 7.16 -15.03 -16.76
CA SER A 185 7.88 -13.81 -16.36
C SER A 185 7.07 -12.51 -16.62
N LEU A 186 6.12 -12.55 -17.57
CA LEU A 186 5.13 -11.48 -17.83
C LEU A 186 3.95 -11.51 -16.84
N LEU A 187 3.87 -12.53 -15.97
CA LEU A 187 2.78 -12.82 -15.05
C LEU A 187 3.15 -12.48 -13.60
N TYR A 188 4.04 -11.53 -13.36
CA TYR A 188 4.38 -11.06 -12.00
C TYR A 188 4.46 -9.54 -11.94
N SER A 189 3.40 -8.93 -12.46
CA SER A 189 3.22 -7.48 -12.52
C SER A 189 1.86 -7.14 -13.08
N SER A 190 1.43 -5.92 -12.80
CA SER A 190 0.28 -5.33 -13.45
C SER A 190 0.74 -4.55 -14.68
N HIS A 191 -0.02 -4.64 -15.76
CA HIS A 191 0.37 -4.11 -17.06
C HIS A 191 -0.73 -3.26 -17.68
N THR A 192 -0.32 -2.33 -18.53
CA THR A 192 -1.19 -1.54 -19.41
C THR A 192 -0.63 -1.56 -20.82
N ILE A 193 -1.43 -1.15 -21.80
CA ILE A 193 -1.06 -0.98 -23.19
C ILE A 193 -1.05 0.51 -23.49
N ASN A 194 0.04 1.02 -24.06
CA ASN A 194 0.17 2.44 -24.40
C ASN A 194 -0.41 2.75 -25.79
N ASP A 195 -0.37 4.03 -26.18
CA ASP A 195 -0.92 4.50 -27.45
C ASP A 195 -0.20 3.92 -28.68
N GLN A 196 1.01 3.39 -28.49
CA GLN A 196 1.82 2.71 -29.52
C GLN A 196 1.48 1.22 -29.62
N GLY A 197 0.67 0.68 -28.71
CA GLY A 197 0.34 -0.74 -28.63
C GLY A 197 1.36 -1.59 -27.87
N ASP A 198 2.33 -0.96 -27.19
CA ASP A 198 3.35 -1.64 -26.40
C ASP A 198 2.86 -1.89 -24.96
N THR A 199 3.34 -2.98 -24.37
CA THR A 199 3.06 -3.32 -22.96
C THR A 199 3.96 -2.53 -22.02
N GLU A 200 3.35 -1.80 -21.09
CA GLU A 200 4.03 -1.06 -20.02
C GLU A 200 3.74 -1.70 -18.66
N ARG A 201 4.73 -1.68 -17.75
CA ARG A 201 4.55 -2.13 -16.36
C ARG A 201 3.95 -0.99 -15.55
N LEU A 202 2.88 -1.29 -14.81
CA LEU A 202 2.34 -0.38 -13.82
C LEU A 202 3.21 -0.42 -12.56
N LYS A 203 3.41 0.74 -11.94
CA LYS A 203 3.94 0.80 -10.59
C LYS A 203 2.83 0.39 -9.63
N VAL A 204 3.06 -0.70 -8.91
CA VAL A 204 2.06 -1.29 -8.02
C VAL A 204 2.25 -0.74 -6.62
N HIS A 205 1.16 -0.21 -6.06
CA HIS A 205 1.02 0.10 -4.65
C HIS A 205 0.10 -0.92 -4.01
N TYR A 206 0.40 -1.28 -2.76
CA TYR A 206 -0.46 -2.19 -2.02
C TYR A 206 -0.35 -1.95 -0.52
N ASN A 207 -1.41 -2.35 0.20
CA ASN A 207 -1.35 -2.58 1.64
C ASN A 207 -1.20 -4.09 1.94
N SER A 208 -1.28 -4.41 3.22
CA SER A 208 -1.42 -5.78 3.73
C SER A 208 -2.69 -5.86 4.58
N ALA A 209 -3.33 -7.03 4.64
CA ALA A 209 -4.33 -7.31 5.65
C ALA A 209 -3.65 -7.72 6.95
N LEU A 210 -3.93 -6.98 8.04
CA LEU A 210 -3.47 -7.29 9.38
C LEU A 210 -4.58 -7.99 10.15
N ILE A 211 -4.25 -9.09 10.82
CA ILE A 211 -5.18 -9.85 11.65
C ILE A 211 -4.53 -10.01 13.03
N GLY A 212 -5.08 -9.34 14.03
CA GLY A 212 -4.63 -9.45 15.41
C GLY A 212 -5.23 -10.68 16.10
N VAL A 213 -4.38 -11.44 16.76
CA VAL A 213 -4.76 -12.54 17.63
C VAL A 213 -4.42 -12.18 19.07
N GLY A 214 -5.43 -12.24 19.93
CA GLY A 214 -5.30 -12.04 21.35
C GLY A 214 -5.94 -10.76 21.87
N ASP A 215 -6.17 -10.73 23.18
CA ASP A 215 -6.91 -9.66 23.84
C ASP A 215 -6.00 -8.49 24.30
N SER A 216 -4.69 -8.62 24.08
CA SER A 216 -3.66 -7.63 24.43
C SER A 216 -3.51 -6.52 23.38
N LEU A 217 -3.95 -6.75 22.15
CA LEU A 217 -3.87 -5.78 21.04
C LEU A 217 -5.09 -4.86 21.05
N ARG A 218 -4.97 -3.69 21.68
CA ARG A 218 -6.06 -2.72 21.82
C ARG A 218 -6.21 -1.87 20.57
N ARG A 219 -7.47 -1.68 20.12
CA ARG A 219 -7.79 -0.72 19.06
C ARG A 219 -7.50 0.70 19.56
N GLY A 220 -6.70 1.44 18.81
CA GLY A 220 -6.24 2.80 19.08
C GLY A 220 -5.01 2.94 19.97
N ASP A 221 -4.49 1.85 20.54
CA ASP A 221 -3.26 1.83 21.33
C ASP A 221 -2.08 1.62 20.36
N VAL A 222 -1.49 2.73 19.92
CA VAL A 222 -0.52 2.79 18.82
C VAL A 222 0.90 2.74 19.36
N ASP A 223 1.15 3.35 20.52
CA ASP A 223 2.45 3.28 21.17
C ASP A 223 2.64 2.05 22.08
N LEU A 224 1.59 1.23 22.22
CA LEU A 224 1.57 -0.06 22.92
C LEU A 224 1.84 0.08 24.42
N ASP A 225 1.46 1.21 25.02
CA ASP A 225 1.58 1.46 26.45
C ASP A 225 0.40 0.92 27.26
N GLY A 226 -0.67 0.50 26.58
CA GLY A 226 -1.87 -0.09 27.16
C GLY A 226 -3.02 0.89 27.34
N ASP A 227 -2.81 2.19 27.18
CA ASP A 227 -3.85 3.20 27.20
C ASP A 227 -4.21 3.65 25.76
N VAL A 228 -5.32 4.37 25.60
CA VAL A 228 -5.70 4.96 24.30
C VAL A 228 -5.92 6.44 24.52
N ASP A 229 -4.95 7.25 24.12
CA ASP A 229 -4.93 8.67 24.40
C ASP A 229 -4.45 9.57 23.24
N VAL A 230 -4.11 10.81 23.55
CA VAL A 230 -3.69 11.79 22.54
C VAL A 230 -2.30 11.45 21.96
N ALA A 231 -1.44 10.76 22.71
CA ALA A 231 -0.14 10.32 22.25
C ALA A 231 -0.26 9.36 21.05
N ASP A 232 -1.24 8.46 21.08
CA ASP A 232 -1.53 7.54 19.97
C ASP A 232 -1.92 8.26 18.69
N ALA A 233 -2.84 9.23 18.79
CA ALA A 233 -3.24 10.04 17.65
C ALA A 233 -2.05 10.82 17.06
N VAL A 234 -1.17 11.34 17.92
CA VAL A 234 0.06 12.02 17.48
C VAL A 234 1.03 11.05 16.81
N ALA A 235 1.17 9.82 17.31
CA ALA A 235 2.01 8.80 16.71
C ALA A 235 1.53 8.44 15.29
N VAL A 236 0.22 8.30 15.08
CA VAL A 236 -0.36 8.09 13.74
C VAL A 236 -0.05 9.27 12.81
N LEU A 237 -0.27 10.52 13.25
CA LEU A 237 0.02 11.69 12.42
C LEU A 237 1.50 11.79 12.01
N GLN A 238 2.41 11.48 12.95
CA GLN A 238 3.84 11.43 12.67
C GLN A 238 4.17 10.35 11.66
N ALA A 239 3.62 9.15 11.83
CA ALA A 239 3.80 8.04 10.92
C ALA A 239 3.27 8.34 9.51
N SER A 240 2.08 8.93 9.40
CA SER A 240 1.51 9.35 8.10
C SER A 240 2.38 10.40 7.43
N ALA A 241 2.88 11.39 8.18
CA ALA A 241 3.76 12.42 7.64
C ALA A 241 5.11 11.85 7.16
N GLU A 242 5.68 10.92 7.92
CA GLU A 242 6.92 10.23 7.53
C GLU A 242 6.71 9.36 6.29
N GLN A 243 5.63 8.58 6.24
CA GLN A 243 5.26 7.76 5.08
C GLN A 243 5.10 8.58 3.80
N MET A 244 4.58 9.80 3.87
CA MET A 244 4.50 10.70 2.71
C MET A 244 5.88 11.12 2.17
N VAL A 245 6.92 11.11 3.01
CA VAL A 245 8.28 11.51 2.65
C VAL A 245 9.11 10.31 2.21
N THR A 246 9.02 9.19 2.94
CA THR A 246 9.85 7.99 2.74
C THR A 246 9.19 6.97 1.81
N GLY A 247 7.86 6.98 1.70
CA GLY A 247 7.07 5.94 1.07
C GLY A 247 6.83 4.71 1.97
N GLU A 248 7.38 4.69 3.19
CA GLU A 248 7.31 3.56 4.12
C GLU A 248 6.64 3.99 5.43
N ASN A 249 5.75 3.14 5.96
CA ASN A 249 5.14 3.39 7.25
C ASN A 249 6.13 2.99 8.38
N PRO A 250 6.52 3.91 9.28
CA PRO A 250 7.53 3.64 10.30
C PRO A 250 7.00 2.82 11.49
N LEU A 251 5.69 2.63 11.61
CA LEU A 251 5.08 1.89 12.71
C LEU A 251 5.34 0.39 12.58
N SER A 252 5.48 -0.27 13.73
CA SER A 252 5.50 -1.74 13.79
C SER A 252 4.15 -2.30 13.31
N LYS A 253 4.10 -3.60 13.03
CA LYS A 253 2.86 -4.27 12.60
C LYS A 253 1.78 -4.21 13.68
N ASP A 254 2.18 -4.37 14.94
CA ASP A 254 1.29 -4.29 16.09
C ASP A 254 0.73 -2.87 16.26
N ALA A 255 1.60 -1.86 16.16
CA ALA A 255 1.20 -0.46 16.19
C ALA A 255 0.27 -0.08 15.01
N ARG A 256 0.55 -0.59 13.80
CA ARG A 256 -0.33 -0.39 12.63
C ARG A 256 -1.71 -1.00 12.83
N PHE A 257 -1.78 -2.18 13.45
CA PHE A 257 -3.04 -2.86 13.74
C PHE A 257 -3.85 -2.15 14.84
N GLY A 258 -3.16 -1.59 15.84
CA GLY A 258 -3.77 -0.68 16.81
C GLY A 258 -4.26 0.60 16.15
N ALA A 259 -3.47 1.18 15.25
CA ALA A 259 -3.74 2.45 14.59
C ALA A 259 -4.89 2.41 13.57
N ASP A 260 -5.06 1.33 12.82
CA ASP A 260 -6.17 1.14 11.87
C ASP A 260 -7.49 0.93 12.64
N VAL A 261 -8.10 2.02 13.08
CA VAL A 261 -9.27 2.00 13.99
C VAL A 261 -10.59 1.96 13.23
N ASN A 262 -10.57 2.36 11.95
CA ASN A 262 -11.72 2.24 11.06
C ASN A 262 -11.75 0.92 10.26
N ASP A 263 -10.74 0.05 10.44
CA ASP A 263 -10.54 -1.24 9.79
C ASP A 263 -10.56 -1.16 8.24
N ASP A 264 -10.15 -0.02 7.67
CA ASP A 264 -10.05 0.15 6.24
C ASP A 264 -8.70 -0.35 5.68
N SER A 265 -7.83 -0.87 6.56
CA SER A 265 -6.51 -1.40 6.25
C SER A 265 -5.51 -0.36 5.73
N ARG A 266 -5.78 0.91 6.00
CA ARG A 266 -4.84 2.03 5.90
C ARG A 266 -4.59 2.58 7.30
N VAL A 267 -3.46 3.24 7.46
CA VAL A 267 -3.14 3.98 8.68
C VAL A 267 -2.86 5.40 8.23
N ASP A 268 -3.87 6.26 8.38
CA ASP A 268 -3.80 7.64 7.90
C ASP A 268 -4.38 8.66 8.89
N VAL A 269 -4.52 9.90 8.42
CA VAL A 269 -5.00 11.01 9.25
C VAL A 269 -6.42 10.77 9.78
N SER A 270 -7.23 9.99 9.07
CA SER A 270 -8.59 9.63 9.50
C SER A 270 -8.56 8.83 10.79
N ASP A 271 -7.63 7.88 10.90
CA ASP A 271 -7.42 7.10 12.12
C ASP A 271 -6.99 7.97 13.29
N ALA A 272 -6.03 8.87 13.06
CA ALA A 272 -5.58 9.80 14.10
C ALA A 272 -6.74 10.66 14.64
N VAL A 273 -7.63 11.12 13.77
CA VAL A 273 -8.82 11.89 14.16
C VAL A 273 -9.78 11.04 14.98
N LEU A 274 -10.01 9.78 14.57
CA LEU A 274 -10.88 8.85 15.30
C LEU A 274 -10.33 8.51 16.68
N ILE A 275 -9.02 8.28 16.81
CA ILE A 275 -8.35 8.06 18.10
C ILE A 275 -8.51 9.29 19.01
N LEU A 276 -8.32 10.50 18.48
CA LEU A 276 -8.50 11.72 19.26
C LEU A 276 -9.95 11.91 19.73
N GLN A 277 -10.92 11.60 18.87
CA GLN A 277 -12.35 11.64 19.21
C GLN A 277 -12.69 10.62 20.29
N TYR A 278 -12.20 9.38 20.15
CA TYR A 278 -12.38 8.31 21.12
C TYR A 278 -11.77 8.68 22.48
N SER A 279 -10.52 9.15 22.51
CA SER A 279 -9.88 9.61 23.75
C SER A 279 -10.69 10.71 24.45
N SER A 280 -11.19 11.69 23.69
CA SER A 280 -12.05 12.75 24.21
C SER A 280 -13.37 12.21 24.78
N MET A 281 -13.95 11.22 24.10
CA MET A 281 -15.17 10.53 24.53
C MET A 281 -14.95 9.75 25.83
N LYS A 282 -13.83 9.04 25.98
CA LYS A 282 -13.47 8.31 27.22
C LYS A 282 -13.29 9.22 28.43
N ILE A 283 -12.79 10.44 28.23
CA ILE A 283 -12.71 11.45 29.30
C ILE A 283 -14.10 11.87 29.77
N ALA A 284 -15.05 12.03 28.84
CA ALA A 284 -16.42 12.43 29.15
C ALA A 284 -17.27 11.26 29.69
N ASN A 285 -17.05 10.06 29.19
CA ASN A 285 -17.73 8.83 29.54
C ASN A 285 -16.73 7.66 29.59
N PRO A 286 -16.25 7.27 30.78
CA PRO A 286 -15.29 6.17 30.93
C PRO A 286 -15.77 4.81 30.42
N ASP A 287 -17.09 4.61 30.31
CA ASP A 287 -17.68 3.36 29.82
C ASP A 287 -17.85 3.32 28.29
N ALA A 288 -17.55 4.42 27.59
CA ALA A 288 -17.72 4.48 26.13
C ALA A 288 -16.76 3.51 25.42
N ASP A 289 -17.17 3.01 24.26
CA ASP A 289 -16.38 2.10 23.44
C ASP A 289 -16.27 2.58 21.97
N TRP A 290 -15.62 1.79 21.13
CA TRP A 290 -15.43 2.15 19.71
C TRP A 290 -16.75 2.09 18.92
N ASP A 291 -17.70 1.25 19.32
CA ASP A 291 -19.00 1.11 18.64
C ASP A 291 -19.83 2.38 18.84
N ASP A 292 -19.73 3.04 20.01
CA ASP A 292 -20.34 4.35 20.26
C ASP A 292 -19.88 5.45 19.27
N LEU A 293 -18.65 5.34 18.74
CA LEU A 293 -18.08 6.29 17.80
C LEU A 293 -18.29 5.88 16.33
N LEU A 294 -18.16 4.59 16.03
CA LEU A 294 -18.11 4.06 14.67
C LEU A 294 -19.49 3.65 14.12
N GLY A 295 -20.46 3.33 14.99
CA GLY A 295 -21.87 3.09 14.64
C GLY A 295 -22.25 1.64 14.46
#